data_AF-A0A935DUF4-F1
#
_entry.id   AF-A0A935DUF4-F1
#
_cell.length_a   1.000
_cell.length_b   1.000
_cell.length_c   1.000
_cell.angle_alpha   90.00
_cell.angle_beta   90.00
_cell.angle_gamma   90.00
#
_symmetry.space_group_name_H-M   'P 1'
#
loop_
_entity.id
_entity.type
_entity.pdbx_description
1 polymer ?
#
loop_
_entity_poly.entity_id
_entity_poly.type
_entity_poly.pdbx_seq_one_letter_code
_entity_poly.pdbx_strand_id
1 'polypeptide(L)'
;MNVPDDTERAAMEHYIKAGHGENKPLMSTAQWGKQTVYRHIEPIRLMPPCLPCHGKPKGELDIVNFEKDGLENGDLIGLMSVTIAVKD
;
A
#
# COMPACT_ATOMS: atom_id res chain seq x y z
N MET A 1 1.12 -15.96 0.03
CA MET A 1 0.26 -14.76 -0.06
C MET A 1 1.06 -13.59 0.45
N ASN A 2 0.87 -12.40 -0.14
CA ASN A 2 1.46 -11.17 0.39
C ASN A 2 0.58 -10.66 1.54
N VAL A 3 0.83 -11.17 2.75
CA VAL A 3 0.05 -10.83 3.96
C VAL A 3 0.86 -9.83 4.77
N PRO A 4 0.29 -8.66 5.14
CA PRO A 4 1.02 -7.65 5.88
C PRO A 4 1.35 -8.12 7.30
N ASP A 5 2.55 -7.77 7.77
CA ASP A 5 2.88 -7.85 9.19
C ASP A 5 2.18 -6.74 10.00
N ASP A 6 2.38 -6.72 11.32
CA ASP A 6 1.72 -5.74 12.19
C ASP A 6 2.14 -4.29 11.88
N THR A 7 3.38 -4.07 11.42
CA THR A 7 3.87 -2.73 11.07
C THR A 7 3.23 -2.25 9.76
N GLU A 8 3.15 -3.13 8.77
CA GLU A 8 2.49 -2.85 7.48
C GLU A 8 0.99 -2.64 7.66
N ARG A 9 0.33 -3.45 8.51
CA ARG A 9 -1.09 -3.25 8.83
C ARG A 9 -1.33 -1.89 9.48
N ALA A 10 -0.50 -1.51 10.46
CA ALA A 10 -0.60 -0.21 11.11
C ALA A 10 -0.37 0.95 10.11
N ALA A 11 0.58 0.79 9.18
CA ALA A 11 0.81 1.75 8.11
C ALA A 11 -0.41 1.87 7.17
N MET A 12 -1.03 0.74 6.79
CA MET A 12 -2.26 0.76 5.97
C MET A 12 -3.36 1.54 6.68
N GLU A 13 -3.61 1.24 7.96
CA GLU A 13 -4.63 1.96 8.74
C GLU A 13 -4.35 3.46 8.84
N HIS A 14 -3.08 3.84 9.00
CA HIS A 14 -2.67 5.25 9.02
C HIS A 14 -3.05 5.94 7.71
N TYR A 15 -2.66 5.40 6.56
CA TYR A 15 -2.94 6.01 5.25
C TYR A 15 -4.42 6.00 4.87
N ILE A 16 -5.19 5.00 5.33
CA ILE A 16 -6.65 4.98 5.18
C ILE A 16 -7.26 6.14 5.99
N LYS A 17 -6.88 6.28 7.26
CA LYS A 17 -7.41 7.32 8.16
C LYS A 17 -7.01 8.73 7.73
N ALA A 18 -5.79 8.90 7.20
CA ALA A 18 -5.29 10.19 6.73
C ALA A 18 -5.88 10.63 5.37
N GLY A 19 -6.51 9.71 4.63
CA GLY A 19 -7.13 9.99 3.34
C GLY A 19 -6.12 10.15 2.19
N HIS A 20 -6.56 10.76 1.08
CA HIS A 20 -5.79 10.82 -0.17
C HIS A 20 -4.58 11.77 -0.15
N GLY A 21 -4.56 12.73 0.78
CA GLY A 21 -3.51 13.77 0.83
C GLY A 21 -2.20 13.32 1.47
N GLU A 22 -2.22 12.28 2.29
CA GLU A 22 -1.03 11.79 2.99
C GLU A 22 -0.32 10.72 2.17
N ASN A 23 0.92 11.01 1.79
CA ASN A 23 1.76 10.12 0.99
C ASN A 23 3.21 10.08 1.48
N LYS A 24 3.51 10.73 2.61
CA LYS A 24 4.85 10.73 3.18
C LYS A 24 5.23 9.31 3.62
N PRO A 25 6.44 8.83 3.31
CA PRO A 25 6.88 7.51 3.75
C PRO A 25 6.94 7.41 5.27
N LEU A 26 6.49 6.27 5.80
CA LEU A 26 6.72 5.89 7.18
C LEU A 26 8.03 5.10 7.27
N MET A 27 8.92 5.56 8.15
CA MET A 27 10.24 4.99 8.32
C MET A 27 10.41 4.51 9.75
N SER A 28 10.97 3.32 9.94
CA SER A 28 11.24 2.76 11.26
C SER A 28 12.51 1.91 11.26
N THR A 29 13.06 1.68 12.44
CA THR A 29 14.09 0.66 12.65
C THR A 29 13.51 -0.47 13.48
N ALA A 30 13.90 -1.70 13.19
CA ALA A 30 13.43 -2.90 13.89
C ALA A 30 14.55 -3.94 14.03
N GLN A 31 14.45 -4.80 15.04
CA GLN A 31 15.32 -5.97 15.17
C GLN A 31 14.66 -7.20 14.54
N TRP A 32 15.29 -7.77 13.52
CA TRP A 32 14.91 -9.06 12.94
C TRP A 32 15.95 -10.10 13.34
N GLY A 33 15.68 -10.78 14.46
CA GLY A 33 16.67 -11.65 15.11
C GLY A 33 17.86 -10.82 15.61
N LYS A 34 19.07 -11.10 15.10
CA LYS A 34 20.29 -10.34 15.42
C LYS A 34 20.55 -9.18 14.46
N GLN A 35 19.77 -9.06 13.38
CA GLN A 35 19.97 -8.04 12.35
C GLN A 35 19.12 -6.81 12.67
N THR A 36 19.77 -5.65 12.77
CA THR A 36 19.07 -4.35 12.75
C THR A 36 18.65 -4.03 11.33
N VAL A 37 17.37 -3.73 11.13
CA VAL A 37 16.85 -3.35 9.81
C VAL A 37 16.22 -1.96 9.86
N TYR A 38 16.41 -1.21 8.78
CA TYR A 38 15.66 -0.03 8.46
C TYR A 38 14.51 -0.40 7.53
N ARG A 39 13.30 0.05 7.85
CA ARG A 39 12.08 -0.20 7.07
C ARG A 39 11.58 1.13 6.51
N HIS A 40 11.29 1.12 5.22
CA HIS A 40 10.71 2.23 4.47
C HIS A 40 9.39 1.78 3.86
N ILE A 41 8.29 2.41 4.26
CA ILE A 41 6.94 2.03 3.86
C ILE A 41 6.25 3.21 3.19
N GLU A 42 5.73 3.02 1.99
CA GLU A 42 5.02 4.03 1.19
C GLU A 42 3.64 3.53 0.76
N PRO A 43 2.63 4.42 0.66
CA PRO A 43 1.32 4.05 0.17
C PRO A 43 1.33 3.89 -1.34
N ILE A 44 0.70 2.83 -1.83
CA ILE A 44 0.38 2.68 -3.24
C ILE A 44 -1.03 3.24 -3.44
N ARG A 45 -1.11 4.36 -4.15
CA ARG A 45 -2.37 5.02 -4.49
C ARG A 45 -2.84 4.63 -5.89
N LEU A 46 -4.15 4.50 -6.06
CA LEU A 46 -4.74 4.32 -7.37
C LEU A 46 -4.52 5.59 -8.21
N MET A 47 -3.98 5.44 -9.41
CA MET A 47 -3.73 6.53 -10.34
C MET A 47 -4.72 6.47 -11.51
N PRO A 48 -4.89 7.54 -12.32
CA PRO A 48 -5.87 7.54 -13.41
C PRO A 48 -5.72 6.38 -14.41
N PRO A 49 -4.50 5.94 -14.79
CA PRO A 49 -4.33 4.77 -15.66
C PRO A 49 -4.83 3.44 -15.08
N CYS A 50 -5.06 3.36 -13.76
CA CYS A 50 -5.52 2.15 -13.08
C CYS A 50 -7.06 2.02 -13.08
N LEU A 51 -7.78 3.11 -13.29
CA LEU A 51 -9.24 3.18 -13.22
C LEU A 51 -10.01 2.30 -14.23
N PRO A 52 -9.50 2.03 -15.45
CA PRO A 52 -10.20 1.13 -16.37
C PRO A 52 -10.44 -0.28 -15.80
N CYS A 53 -9.60 -0.73 -14.86
CA CYS A 53 -9.69 -2.05 -14.22
C CYS A 53 -10.14 -2.03 -12.77
N HIS A 54 -9.80 -0.99 -12.00
CA HIS A 54 -10.08 -0.94 -10.56
C HIS A 54 -11.13 0.10 -10.18
N GLY A 55 -11.58 0.93 -11.13
CA GLY A 55 -12.45 2.07 -10.88
C GLY A 55 -13.91 1.70 -10.58
N LYS A 56 -14.76 2.72 -10.51
CA LYS A 56 -16.22 2.56 -10.39
C LYS A 56 -16.90 2.23 -11.73
N PRO A 57 -18.09 1.58 -11.68
CA PRO A 57 -18.74 1.01 -10.50
C PRO A 57 -18.14 -0.35 -10.11
N LYS A 58 -18.23 -0.68 -8.81
CA LYS A 58 -17.82 -1.99 -8.29
C LYS A 58 -18.63 -3.10 -8.97
N GLY A 59 -17.97 -4.19 -9.35
CA GLY A 59 -18.62 -5.37 -9.94
C GLY A 59 -18.91 -5.28 -11.44
N GLU A 60 -18.70 -4.13 -12.09
CA GLU A 60 -18.72 -4.06 -13.55
C GLU A 60 -17.48 -4.74 -14.13
N LEU A 61 -17.62 -5.40 -15.28
CA LEU A 61 -16.50 -6.03 -15.96
C LEU A 61 -15.52 -4.98 -16.51
N ASP A 62 -14.24 -5.22 -16.33
CA ASP A 62 -13.17 -4.42 -16.89
C ASP A 62 -12.80 -4.82 -18.34
N ILE A 63 -11.74 -4.20 -18.87
CA ILE A 63 -11.25 -4.43 -20.25
C ILE A 63 -10.77 -5.86 -20.52
N VAL A 64 -10.59 -6.67 -19.47
CA VAL A 64 -10.17 -8.08 -19.55
C VAL A 64 -11.20 -9.04 -18.94
N ASN A 65 -12.43 -8.57 -18.70
CA ASN A 65 -13.59 -9.31 -18.17
C ASN A 65 -13.47 -9.78 -16.71
N PHE A 66 -12.79 -9.02 -15.85
CA PHE A 66 -12.83 -9.19 -14.39
C PHE A 66 -13.67 -8.11 -13.72
N GLU A 67 -14.27 -8.41 -12.57
CA GLU A 67 -15.05 -7.44 -11.80
C GLU A 67 -14.15 -6.33 -11.24
N LYS A 68 -14.52 -5.07 -11.47
CA LYS A 68 -13.84 -3.90 -10.91
C LYS A 68 -14.02 -3.80 -9.39
N ASP A 69 -13.02 -3.27 -8.72
CA ASP A 69 -13.03 -3.06 -7.26
C ASP A 69 -13.96 -1.91 -6.81
N GLY A 70 -14.22 -0.93 -7.68
CA GLY A 70 -15.06 0.22 -7.37
C GLY A 70 -14.33 1.39 -6.72
N LEU A 71 -13.03 1.51 -6.94
CA LEU A 71 -12.18 2.52 -6.31
C LEU A 71 -12.19 3.86 -7.05
N GLU A 72 -11.71 4.89 -6.38
CA GLU A 72 -11.49 6.24 -6.92
C GLU A 72 -10.01 6.57 -7.00
N ASN A 73 -9.66 7.54 -7.85
CA ASN A 73 -8.30 8.04 -7.94
C ASN A 73 -7.83 8.56 -6.57
N GLY A 74 -6.68 8.08 -6.10
CA GLY A 74 -6.15 8.41 -4.77
C GLY A 74 -6.49 7.38 -3.68
N ASP A 75 -7.38 6.42 -3.93
CA ASP A 75 -7.64 5.35 -2.97
C ASP A 75 -6.38 4.52 -2.70
N LEU A 76 -6.24 4.05 -1.46
CA LEU A 76 -5.14 3.18 -1.07
C LEU A 76 -5.40 1.76 -1.61
N ILE A 77 -4.51 1.27 -2.47
CA ILE A 77 -4.59 -0.10 -3.02
C ILE A 77 -3.54 -1.05 -2.45
N GLY A 78 -2.60 -0.53 -1.66
CA GLY A 78 -1.59 -1.34 -0.99
C GLY A 78 -0.48 -0.50 -0.39
N LEU A 79 0.60 -1.18 0.02
CA LEU A 79 1.84 -0.57 0.48
C LEU A 79 3.01 -1.13 -0.30
N MET A 80 4.02 -0.31 -0.51
CA MET A 80 5.36 -0.77 -0.82
C MET A 80 6.17 -0.73 0.47
N SER A 81 6.73 -1.88 0.87
CA SER A 81 7.53 -2.03 2.08
C SER A 81 8.91 -2.53 1.69
N VAL A 82 9.94 -1.72 1.93
CA VAL A 82 11.34 -2.05 1.65
C VAL A 82 12.07 -2.15 2.98
N THR A 83 12.77 -3.27 3.19
CA THR A 83 13.56 -3.50 4.40
C THR A 83 15.03 -3.64 4.03
N ILE A 84 15.88 -2.85 4.66
CA ILE A 84 17.31 -2.77 4.40
C ILE A 84 18.05 -3.17 5.67
N ALA A 85 18.92 -4.17 5.58
CA ALA A 85 19.83 -4.52 6.66
C ALA A 85 20.80 -3.36 6.91
N VAL A 86 20.85 -2.89 8.15
CA VAL A 86 21.83 -1.88 8.58
C VAL A 86 23.09 -2.62 9.01
N LYS A 87 24.23 -2.20 8.48
CA LYS A 87 25.54 -2.69 8.91
C LYS A 87 26.22 -1.58 9.71
N ASP A 88 26.88 -1.99 10.80
CA ASP A 88 27.79 -1.10 11.55
C ASP A 88 28.94 -0.59 10.69
#